data_AF-D6TC86-F1
#
_entry.id   AF-D6TC86-F1
#
_cell.length_a   1.000
_cell.length_b   1.000
_cell.length_c   1.000
_cell.angle_alpha   90.00
_cell.angle_beta   90.00
_cell.angle_gamma   90.00
#
_symmetry.space_group_name_H-M   'P 1'
#
loop_
_entity.id
_entity.type
_entity.pdbx_description
1 polymer ?
#
loop_
_entity_poly.entity_id
_entity_poly.type
_entity_poly.pdbx_seq_one_letter_code
_entity_poly.pdbx_strand_id
1 'polypeptide(L)'
;MFLSYTGNGAYCYANSLHMSLLGAGANPKDLPDPGFLECLTGGPFGKLYLRLENGPLVLFSSPLSDPDLGLKRAIALLGWECEEWYGDESQEALSRLREAVQVAPALIGPVDQGYLSYYPDYHHASGYDHFVVALAIEDDHVLLQDPGGYPCAVLPIKNFLEAWRAERIGYGRGPYTLRSHFRQVCHLGRHEIIQQALPFLHEDIRANPSGPVAYGGVEALHLLANDLRGEVPASISTSLVQFVLPLASRRSLDAAAFLREAGKAEAAVLMERQALLVGQAQSMAVQQQWSAVVPVVEQLIHIEQQLVICL
;
A
#
# COMPACT_ATOMS: atom_id res chain seq x y z
N MET A 1 -6.61 -27.40 2.16
CA MET A 1 -7.20 -26.70 0.99
C MET A 1 -6.25 -25.56 0.67
N PHE A 2 -5.73 -25.45 -0.57
CA PHE A 2 -4.74 -24.41 -0.91
C PHE A 2 -5.44 -23.06 -1.09
N LEU A 3 -4.87 -22.00 -0.51
CA LEU A 3 -5.34 -20.63 -0.66
C LEU A 3 -5.15 -20.15 -2.11
N SER A 4 -6.15 -19.48 -2.68
CA SER A 4 -6.02 -18.88 -4.02
C SER A 4 -5.10 -17.67 -3.96
N TYR A 5 -4.16 -17.58 -4.91
CA TYR A 5 -3.18 -16.50 -4.98
C TYR A 5 -3.76 -15.26 -5.65
N THR A 6 -3.52 -14.08 -5.04
CA THR A 6 -3.84 -12.77 -5.60
C THR A 6 -2.64 -11.84 -5.39
N GLY A 7 -2.10 -11.27 -6.48
CA GLY A 7 -0.93 -10.38 -6.43
C GLY A 7 -0.63 -9.73 -7.77
N ASN A 8 -0.03 -8.55 -7.74
CA ASN A 8 0.38 -7.82 -8.95
C ASN A 8 1.61 -6.91 -8.73
N GLY A 9 2.39 -7.09 -7.65
CA GLY A 9 3.50 -6.21 -7.30
C GLY A 9 3.11 -4.92 -6.58
N ALA A 10 1.99 -4.31 -6.95
CA ALA A 10 1.38 -3.19 -6.23
C ALA A 10 0.50 -3.70 -5.07
N TYR A 11 0.13 -2.82 -4.12
CA TYR A 11 -0.82 -3.12 -3.04
C TYR A 11 -0.48 -4.35 -2.20
N CYS A 12 0.79 -4.51 -1.81
CA CYS A 12 1.21 -5.69 -1.04
C CYS A 12 0.35 -5.93 0.20
N TYR A 13 -0.03 -4.87 0.93
CA TYR A 13 -0.90 -4.99 2.09
C TYR A 13 -2.36 -5.33 1.75
N ALA A 14 -2.98 -4.73 0.72
CA ALA A 14 -4.36 -5.01 0.36
C ALA A 14 -4.52 -6.40 -0.30
N ASN A 15 -3.55 -6.83 -1.10
CA ASN A 15 -3.49 -8.21 -1.61
C ASN A 15 -3.29 -9.22 -0.48
N SER A 16 -2.39 -8.93 0.47
CA SER A 16 -2.19 -9.80 1.64
C SER A 16 -3.43 -9.86 2.51
N LEU A 17 -4.12 -8.75 2.75
CA LEU A 17 -5.39 -8.72 3.47
C LEU A 17 -6.45 -9.57 2.76
N HIS A 18 -6.62 -9.40 1.45
CA HIS A 18 -7.56 -10.23 0.66
C HIS A 18 -7.28 -11.73 0.85
N MET A 19 -6.01 -12.13 0.70
CA MET A 19 -5.59 -13.53 0.87
C MET A 19 -5.80 -14.02 2.31
N SER A 20 -5.49 -13.23 3.33
CA SER A 20 -5.69 -13.59 4.73
C SER A 20 -7.17 -13.74 5.10
N LEU A 21 -8.04 -12.84 4.63
CA LEU A 21 -9.48 -12.94 4.85
C LEU A 21 -10.08 -14.17 4.16
N LEU A 22 -9.67 -14.45 2.92
CA LEU A 22 -10.06 -15.68 2.23
C LEU A 22 -9.59 -16.92 2.99
N GLY A 23 -8.35 -16.92 3.49
CA GLY A 23 -7.80 -17.99 4.31
C GLY A 23 -8.52 -18.19 5.65
N ALA A 24 -9.08 -17.11 6.21
CA ALA A 24 -9.90 -17.13 7.42
C ALA A 24 -11.37 -17.53 7.16
N GLY A 25 -11.73 -17.87 5.92
CA GLY A 25 -13.05 -18.38 5.57
C GLY A 25 -14.05 -17.32 5.10
N ALA A 26 -13.60 -16.13 4.69
CA ALA A 26 -14.46 -15.16 4.03
C ALA A 26 -15.15 -15.77 2.79
N ASN A 27 -16.43 -15.45 2.58
CA ASN A 27 -17.15 -15.87 1.38
C ASN A 27 -16.54 -15.18 0.15
N PRO A 28 -16.00 -15.91 -0.85
CA PRO A 28 -15.37 -15.32 -2.02
C PRO A 28 -16.29 -14.42 -2.85
N LYS A 29 -17.62 -14.59 -2.72
CA LYS A 29 -18.61 -13.75 -3.41
C LYS A 29 -18.78 -12.37 -2.77
N ASP A 30 -18.53 -12.27 -1.47
CA ASP A 30 -18.75 -11.07 -0.68
C ASP A 30 -17.43 -10.34 -0.37
N LEU A 31 -16.29 -11.04 -0.51
CA LEU A 31 -14.96 -10.48 -0.29
C LEU A 31 -14.59 -9.48 -1.41
N PRO A 32 -14.31 -8.20 -1.07
CA PRO A 32 -13.92 -7.23 -2.08
C PRO A 32 -12.57 -7.55 -2.73
N ASP A 33 -12.42 -7.16 -3.98
CA ASP A 33 -11.14 -7.22 -4.67
C ASP A 33 -10.10 -6.28 -4.03
N PRO A 34 -8.79 -6.52 -4.24
CA PRO A 34 -7.74 -5.70 -3.66
C PRO A 34 -7.78 -4.21 -4.02
N GLY A 35 -8.32 -3.83 -5.18
CA GLY A 35 -8.45 -2.42 -5.57
C GLY A 35 -9.49 -1.69 -4.72
N PHE A 36 -10.59 -2.36 -4.39
CA PHE A 36 -11.55 -1.84 -3.41
C PHE A 36 -10.94 -1.75 -2.00
N LEU A 37 -10.21 -2.78 -1.57
CA LEU A 37 -9.53 -2.79 -0.26
C LEU A 37 -8.52 -1.64 -0.14
N GLU A 38 -7.77 -1.37 -1.20
CA GLU A 38 -6.85 -0.23 -1.28
C GLU A 38 -7.58 1.10 -1.06
N CYS A 39 -8.80 1.26 -1.61
CA CYS A 39 -9.57 2.48 -1.38
C CYS A 39 -9.97 2.64 0.10
N LEU A 40 -10.27 1.53 0.80
CA LEU A 40 -10.60 1.55 2.22
C LEU A 40 -9.41 1.90 3.13
N THR A 41 -8.18 1.84 2.64
CA THR A 41 -7.00 2.26 3.42
C THR A 41 -6.79 3.77 3.37
N GLY A 42 -7.43 4.48 2.46
CA GLY A 42 -7.13 5.89 2.14
C GLY A 42 -5.94 6.08 1.20
N GLY A 43 -5.27 4.99 0.79
CA GLY A 43 -4.09 5.01 -0.07
C GLY A 43 -4.25 5.87 -1.33
N PRO A 44 -5.34 5.74 -2.12
CA PRO A 44 -5.53 6.54 -3.34
C PRO A 44 -5.80 8.04 -3.13
N PHE A 45 -6.11 8.46 -1.91
CA PHE A 45 -6.67 9.78 -1.62
C PHE A 45 -5.64 10.71 -1.00
N GLY A 46 -4.78 11.27 -1.84
CA GLY A 46 -3.83 12.30 -1.44
C GLY A 46 -2.54 12.28 -2.25
N LYS A 47 -1.64 13.20 -1.91
CA LYS A 47 -0.27 13.31 -2.42
C LYS A 47 0.62 13.61 -1.24
N LEU A 48 1.77 12.96 -1.17
CA LEU A 48 2.74 13.15 -0.11
C LEU A 48 4.12 13.38 -0.73
N TYR A 49 4.79 14.43 -0.27
CA TYR A 49 6.18 14.72 -0.57
C TYR A 49 6.93 14.86 0.75
N LEU A 50 7.98 14.08 0.93
CA LEU A 50 8.84 14.11 2.11
C LEU A 50 10.22 14.62 1.74
N ARG A 51 10.71 15.62 2.48
CA ARG A 51 12.10 16.07 2.44
C ARG A 51 12.94 15.22 3.37
N LEU A 52 13.68 14.28 2.81
CA LEU A 52 14.60 13.41 3.56
C LEU A 52 16.05 13.78 3.25
N GLU A 53 16.96 13.42 4.14
CA GLU A 53 18.40 13.72 4.00
C GLU A 53 19.01 13.09 2.73
N ASN A 54 18.52 11.91 2.33
CA ASN A 54 18.99 11.15 1.17
C ASN A 54 18.24 11.48 -0.13
N GLY A 55 17.60 12.66 -0.19
CA GLY A 55 16.73 13.08 -1.28
C GLY A 55 15.25 12.85 -0.97
N PRO A 56 14.35 13.48 -1.73
CA PRO A 56 12.95 13.46 -1.39
C PRO A 56 12.28 12.13 -1.75
N LEU A 57 11.21 11.82 -1.02
CA LEU A 57 10.31 10.69 -1.29
C LEU A 57 8.95 11.25 -1.71
N VAL A 58 8.46 10.78 -2.85
CA VAL A 58 7.17 11.20 -3.42
C VAL A 58 6.23 10.01 -3.47
N LEU A 59 5.03 10.18 -2.95
CA LEU A 59 4.01 9.13 -2.91
C LEU A 59 2.66 9.71 -3.33
N PHE A 60 1.92 8.97 -4.15
CA PHE A 60 0.52 9.25 -4.44
C PHE A 60 -0.33 8.53 -3.39
N SER A 61 -0.14 8.96 -2.14
CA SER A 61 -0.72 8.41 -0.92
C SER A 61 -1.29 9.52 -0.04
N SER A 62 -2.28 9.19 0.79
CA SER A 62 -2.70 10.05 1.90
C SER A 62 -1.51 10.40 2.81
N PRO A 63 -1.32 11.69 3.17
CA PRO A 63 -0.40 12.11 4.22
C PRO A 63 -0.79 11.67 5.65
N LEU A 64 -2.04 11.26 5.87
CA LEU A 64 -2.57 10.92 7.21
C LEU A 64 -2.55 9.43 7.51
N SER A 65 -2.29 8.59 6.51
CA SER A 65 -2.36 7.13 6.66
C SER A 65 -1.09 6.45 6.19
N ASP A 66 -0.43 5.76 7.12
CA ASP A 66 0.54 4.72 6.82
C ASP A 66 -0.16 3.38 6.50
N PRO A 67 0.55 2.38 5.94
CA PRO A 67 -0.03 1.07 5.62
C PRO A 67 -0.67 0.34 6.82
N ASP A 68 -0.11 0.44 8.03
CA ASP A 68 -0.64 -0.22 9.23
C ASP A 68 -1.98 0.39 9.64
N LEU A 69 -2.07 1.72 9.68
CA LEU A 69 -3.31 2.44 9.96
C LEU A 69 -4.35 2.17 8.88
N GLY A 70 -3.92 2.16 7.62
CA GLY A 70 -4.78 1.86 6.48
C GLY A 70 -5.38 0.45 6.56
N LEU A 71 -4.57 -0.56 6.89
CA LEU A 71 -5.04 -1.94 7.12
C LEU A 71 -6.04 -2.00 8.27
N LYS A 72 -5.73 -1.37 9.40
CA LYS A 72 -6.62 -1.34 10.56
C LYS A 72 -8.00 -0.75 10.23
N ARG A 73 -8.02 0.35 9.47
CA ARG A 73 -9.26 0.98 8.99
C ARG A 73 -10.02 0.05 8.06
N ALA A 74 -9.36 -0.52 7.05
CA ALA A 74 -9.98 -1.42 6.09
C ALA A 74 -10.59 -2.65 6.75
N ILE A 75 -9.87 -3.30 7.69
CA ILE A 75 -10.37 -4.45 8.47
C ILE A 75 -11.66 -4.09 9.21
N ALA A 76 -11.67 -2.97 9.94
CA ALA A 76 -12.84 -2.52 10.69
C ALA A 76 -14.03 -2.19 9.77
N LEU A 77 -13.80 -1.48 8.66
CA LEU A 77 -14.84 -1.11 7.70
C LEU A 77 -15.48 -2.31 7.01
N LEU A 78 -14.74 -3.42 6.84
CA LEU A 78 -15.28 -4.65 6.29
C LEU A 78 -16.11 -5.44 7.32
N GLY A 79 -16.16 -5.00 8.58
CA GLY A 79 -16.80 -5.74 9.66
C GLY A 79 -15.98 -6.93 10.15
N TRP A 80 -14.66 -6.85 10.03
CA TRP A 80 -13.72 -7.85 10.52
C TRP A 80 -12.93 -7.33 11.71
N GLU A 81 -12.44 -8.27 12.52
CA GLU A 81 -11.46 -8.03 13.56
C GLU A 81 -10.32 -9.05 13.42
N CYS A 82 -9.14 -8.69 13.92
CA CYS A 82 -8.00 -9.60 13.99
C CYS A 82 -7.22 -9.35 15.29
N GLU A 83 -6.43 -10.33 15.69
CA GLU A 83 -5.42 -10.14 16.71
C GLU A 83 -4.17 -9.52 16.06
N GLU A 84 -3.76 -8.37 16.57
CA GLU A 84 -2.52 -7.69 16.19
C GLU A 84 -1.50 -7.84 17.32
N TRP A 85 -0.30 -8.27 16.98
CA TRP A 85 0.81 -8.43 17.92
C TRP A 85 2.11 -7.92 17.32
N TYR A 86 2.98 -7.36 18.15
CA TYR A 86 4.36 -7.00 17.85
C TYR A 86 5.16 -7.10 19.15
N GLY A 87 6.46 -7.32 19.05
CA GLY A 87 7.33 -7.49 20.22
C GLY A 87 8.80 -7.60 19.84
N ASP A 88 9.70 -7.57 20.81
CA ASP A 88 11.15 -7.53 20.53
C ASP A 88 11.80 -8.92 20.48
N GLU A 89 11.13 -9.96 21.01
CA GLU A 89 11.69 -11.31 21.12
C GLU A 89 11.35 -12.20 19.92
N SER A 90 12.37 -12.52 19.11
CA SER A 90 12.22 -13.36 17.91
C SER A 90 11.64 -14.76 18.19
N GLN A 91 11.96 -15.37 19.33
CA GLN A 91 11.47 -16.71 19.68
C GLN A 91 9.98 -16.68 20.06
N GLU A 92 9.54 -15.65 20.80
CA GLU A 92 8.11 -15.46 21.08
C GLU A 92 7.35 -15.20 19.77
N ALA A 93 7.87 -14.32 18.91
CA ALA A 93 7.29 -14.01 17.61
C ALA A 93 7.10 -15.28 16.75
N LEU A 94 8.11 -16.14 16.68
CA LEU A 94 8.05 -17.39 15.92
C LEU A 94 7.06 -18.39 16.54
N SER A 95 7.00 -18.49 17.88
CA SER A 95 6.02 -19.33 18.58
C SER A 95 4.59 -18.89 18.27
N ARG A 96 4.31 -17.59 18.38
CA ARG A 96 2.99 -17.02 18.07
C ARG A 96 2.61 -17.21 16.61
N LEU A 97 3.55 -17.00 15.69
CA LEU A 97 3.30 -17.25 14.29
C LEU A 97 2.96 -18.72 14.04
N ARG A 98 3.67 -19.65 14.70
CA ARG A 98 3.45 -21.08 14.56
C ARG A 98 2.06 -21.49 15.04
N GLU A 99 1.60 -20.93 16.16
CA GLU A 99 0.25 -21.13 16.66
C GLU A 99 -0.80 -20.54 15.70
N ALA A 100 -0.58 -19.31 15.21
CA ALA A 100 -1.51 -18.65 14.29
C ALA A 100 -1.72 -19.43 12.98
N VAL A 101 -0.63 -19.87 12.33
CA VAL A 101 -0.71 -20.56 11.03
C VAL A 101 -1.27 -21.97 11.11
N GLN A 102 -1.38 -22.56 12.32
CA GLN A 102 -2.13 -23.80 12.52
C GLN A 102 -3.65 -23.62 12.37
N VAL A 103 -4.15 -22.40 12.58
CA VAL A 103 -5.58 -22.07 12.48
C VAL A 103 -5.92 -21.52 11.10
N ALA A 104 -5.19 -20.50 10.65
CA ALA A 104 -5.41 -19.83 9.37
C ALA A 104 -4.15 -19.06 8.93
N PRO A 105 -4.02 -18.70 7.64
CA PRO A 105 -2.93 -17.86 7.16
C PRO A 105 -2.82 -16.53 7.92
N ALA A 106 -1.60 -16.13 8.25
CA ALA A 106 -1.32 -14.90 8.99
C ALA A 106 -0.80 -13.80 8.07
N LEU A 107 -1.29 -12.57 8.24
CA LEU A 107 -0.77 -11.40 7.53
C LEU A 107 0.45 -10.88 8.28
N ILE A 108 1.57 -10.83 7.58
CA ILE A 108 2.87 -10.42 8.09
C ILE A 108 3.26 -9.11 7.44
N GLY A 109 3.58 -8.13 8.26
CA GLY A 109 4.23 -6.93 7.77
C GLY A 109 4.02 -5.69 8.65
N PRO A 110 4.88 -4.67 8.47
CA PRO A 110 5.88 -4.60 7.39
C PRO A 110 7.05 -5.59 7.57
N VAL A 111 7.59 -6.07 6.44
CA VAL A 111 8.88 -6.79 6.36
C VAL A 111 9.84 -5.98 5.50
N ASP A 112 11.14 -6.01 5.80
CA ASP A 112 12.18 -5.41 4.97
C ASP A 112 12.48 -6.33 3.76
N GLN A 113 12.21 -5.83 2.54
CA GLN A 113 12.47 -6.55 1.29
C GLN A 113 13.94 -6.95 1.13
N GLY A 114 14.85 -6.25 1.82
CA GLY A 114 16.29 -6.49 1.87
C GLY A 114 16.72 -7.89 2.32
N TYR A 115 15.79 -8.67 2.86
CA TYR A 115 16.05 -10.03 3.36
C TYR A 115 15.21 -11.11 2.67
N LEU A 116 14.36 -10.75 1.72
CA LEU A 116 13.51 -11.72 0.99
C LEU A 116 14.34 -12.45 -0.07
N SER A 117 15.13 -13.44 0.33
CA SER A 117 16.13 -14.10 -0.55
C SER A 117 15.56 -14.86 -1.76
N TYR A 118 14.25 -14.97 -1.90
CA TYR A 118 13.59 -15.49 -3.11
C TYR A 118 13.33 -14.38 -4.15
N TYR A 119 13.37 -13.11 -3.76
CA TYR A 119 13.25 -11.97 -4.66
C TYR A 119 14.62 -11.71 -5.32
N PRO A 120 14.75 -11.74 -6.67
CA PRO A 120 16.05 -11.66 -7.34
C PRO A 120 16.91 -10.44 -6.97
N ASP A 121 16.30 -9.28 -6.74
CA ASP A 121 17.01 -8.02 -6.48
C ASP A 121 17.01 -7.62 -5.00
N TYR A 122 16.78 -8.57 -4.08
CA TYR A 122 16.60 -8.29 -2.66
C TYR A 122 17.79 -7.54 -2.02
N HIS A 123 19.02 -7.75 -2.49
CA HIS A 123 20.20 -7.02 -1.99
C HIS A 123 20.13 -5.49 -2.15
N HIS A 124 19.32 -5.00 -3.09
CA HIS A 124 19.12 -3.57 -3.33
C HIS A 124 17.81 -3.04 -2.73
N ALA A 125 17.04 -3.91 -2.06
CA ALA A 125 15.71 -3.59 -1.55
C ALA A 125 15.69 -3.38 -0.01
N SER A 126 16.85 -3.20 0.60
CA SER A 126 16.96 -2.87 2.03
C SER A 126 16.23 -1.57 2.37
N GLY A 127 15.31 -1.64 3.34
CA GLY A 127 14.52 -0.50 3.79
C GLY A 127 13.27 -0.21 2.97
N TYR A 128 13.01 -1.00 1.91
CA TYR A 128 11.70 -1.01 1.27
C TYR A 128 10.79 -1.97 2.02
N ASP A 129 9.60 -1.48 2.38
CA ASP A 129 8.62 -2.26 3.10
C ASP A 129 7.87 -3.22 2.17
N HIS A 130 7.37 -4.30 2.75
CA HIS A 130 6.49 -5.24 2.07
C HIS A 130 5.56 -5.94 3.05
N PHE A 131 4.50 -6.53 2.51
CA PHE A 131 3.55 -7.35 3.25
C PHE A 131 3.38 -8.69 2.54
N VAL A 132 3.38 -9.75 3.33
CA VAL A 132 3.27 -11.14 2.86
C VAL A 132 2.29 -11.90 3.73
N VAL A 133 1.84 -13.06 3.26
CA VAL A 133 0.99 -13.96 4.05
C VAL A 133 1.78 -15.21 4.41
N ALA A 134 1.95 -15.48 5.70
CA ALA A 134 2.53 -16.73 6.17
C ALA A 134 1.47 -17.84 6.17
N LEU A 135 1.81 -18.96 5.53
CA LEU A 135 0.95 -20.14 5.41
C LEU A 135 1.32 -21.24 6.38
N ALA A 136 2.62 -21.44 6.62
CA ALA A 136 3.15 -22.49 7.48
C ALA A 136 4.56 -22.13 7.94
N ILE A 137 4.98 -22.72 9.06
CA ILE A 137 6.37 -22.71 9.52
C ILE A 137 6.83 -24.15 9.60
N GLU A 138 7.89 -24.46 8.87
CA GLU A 138 8.63 -25.71 8.96
C GLU A 138 9.87 -25.52 9.85
N ASP A 139 10.69 -26.56 10.02
CA ASP A 139 11.83 -26.53 10.94
C ASP A 139 12.89 -25.47 10.57
N ASP A 140 13.07 -25.19 9.28
CA ASP A 140 14.14 -24.30 8.77
C ASP A 140 13.63 -23.11 7.95
N HIS A 141 12.34 -23.08 7.60
CA HIS A 141 11.77 -22.04 6.74
C HIS A 141 10.31 -21.68 7.05
N VAL A 142 9.90 -20.54 6.51
CA VAL A 142 8.51 -20.10 6.47
C VAL A 142 8.00 -20.21 5.04
N LEU A 143 6.82 -20.79 4.87
CA LEU A 143 6.09 -20.81 3.61
C LEU A 143 5.23 -19.55 3.51
N LEU A 144 5.42 -18.77 2.45
CA LEU A 144 4.78 -17.48 2.23
C LEU A 144 3.95 -17.47 0.95
N GLN A 145 2.86 -16.69 0.94
CA GLN A 145 2.30 -16.12 -0.27
C GLN A 145 2.74 -14.66 -0.34
N ASP A 146 3.58 -14.35 -1.32
CA ASP A 146 4.03 -12.98 -1.55
C ASP A 146 3.24 -12.36 -2.73
N PRO A 147 2.46 -11.29 -2.51
CA PRO A 147 1.66 -10.61 -3.54
C PRO A 147 2.51 -9.89 -4.62
N GLY A 148 3.83 -9.88 -4.48
CA GLY A 148 4.85 -9.41 -5.42
C GLY A 148 5.10 -10.34 -6.61
N GLY A 149 4.36 -11.44 -6.72
CA GLY A 149 4.49 -12.43 -7.80
C GLY A 149 5.14 -13.75 -7.38
N TYR A 150 5.33 -14.00 -6.08
CA TYR A 150 6.00 -15.20 -5.56
C TYR A 150 5.03 -16.05 -4.72
N PRO A 151 4.13 -16.81 -5.36
CA PRO A 151 3.26 -17.73 -4.64
C PRO A 151 4.07 -18.89 -4.06
N CYS A 152 3.68 -19.36 -2.87
CA CYS A 152 4.33 -20.48 -2.17
C CYS A 152 5.86 -20.30 -2.03
N ALA A 153 6.30 -19.06 -1.84
CA ALA A 153 7.71 -18.73 -1.64
C ALA A 153 8.21 -19.34 -0.32
N VAL A 154 9.44 -19.81 -0.32
CA VAL A 154 10.09 -20.36 0.87
C VAL A 154 11.19 -19.41 1.32
N LEU A 155 11.17 -19.02 2.59
CA LEU A 155 12.17 -18.13 3.18
C LEU A 155 12.81 -18.77 4.41
N PRO A 156 14.15 -18.94 4.46
CA PRO A 156 14.82 -19.45 5.65
C PRO A 156 14.46 -18.64 6.90
N ILE A 157 14.22 -19.30 8.05
CA ILE A 157 13.76 -18.64 9.29
C ILE A 157 14.66 -17.47 9.68
N LYS A 158 15.98 -17.63 9.52
CA LYS A 158 16.93 -16.56 9.80
C LYS A 158 16.65 -15.31 8.97
N ASN A 159 16.46 -15.47 7.66
CA ASN A 159 16.17 -14.35 6.77
C ASN A 159 14.78 -13.77 7.04
N PHE A 160 13.80 -14.62 7.33
CA PHE A 160 12.45 -14.18 7.70
C PHE A 160 12.45 -13.32 8.96
N LEU A 161 13.16 -13.72 10.01
CA LEU A 161 13.25 -12.94 11.25
C LEU A 161 13.94 -11.58 11.02
N GLU A 162 15.02 -11.54 10.23
CA GLU A 162 15.66 -10.26 9.88
C GLU A 162 14.73 -9.35 9.06
N ALA A 163 14.00 -9.92 8.09
CA ALA A 163 12.99 -9.19 7.32
C ALA A 163 11.89 -8.64 8.23
N TRP A 164 11.33 -9.51 9.07
CA TRP A 164 10.13 -9.25 9.87
C TRP A 164 10.40 -8.36 11.09
N ARG A 165 11.65 -8.26 11.52
CA ARG A 165 12.05 -7.27 12.52
C ARG A 165 11.84 -5.83 12.01
N ALA A 166 11.97 -5.62 10.70
CA ALA A 166 11.64 -4.37 10.01
C ALA A 166 12.30 -3.10 10.59
N GLU A 167 13.52 -3.22 11.13
CA GLU A 167 14.23 -2.12 11.83
C GLU A 167 14.43 -0.86 10.95
N ARG A 168 14.42 -1.02 9.63
CA ARG A 168 14.62 0.06 8.66
C ARG A 168 13.31 0.72 8.20
N ILE A 169 12.15 0.23 8.63
CA ILE A 169 10.84 0.71 8.19
C ILE A 169 10.30 1.73 9.20
N GLY A 170 10.38 3.01 8.86
CA GLY A 170 10.16 4.10 9.82
C GLY A 170 8.74 4.27 10.36
N TYR A 171 7.72 3.68 9.72
CA TYR A 171 6.33 3.74 10.19
C TYR A 171 5.91 2.54 11.05
N GLY A 172 6.73 1.49 11.14
CA GLY A 172 6.39 0.27 11.86
C GLY A 172 6.11 0.53 13.34
N ARG A 173 5.11 -0.17 13.89
CA ARG A 173 4.71 -0.02 15.31
C ARG A 173 5.62 -0.76 16.29
N GLY A 174 6.37 -1.73 15.79
CA GLY A 174 7.33 -2.53 16.54
C GLY A 174 7.80 -3.71 15.70
N PRO A 175 8.83 -4.44 16.16
CA PRO A 175 9.32 -5.60 15.44
C PRO A 175 8.28 -6.72 15.39
N TYR A 176 8.39 -7.57 14.36
CA TYR A 176 7.59 -8.78 14.20
C TYR A 176 6.07 -8.55 14.20
N THR A 177 5.62 -7.51 13.49
CA THR A 177 4.19 -7.20 13.37
C THR A 177 3.41 -8.36 12.73
N LEU A 178 2.51 -8.96 13.50
CA LEU A 178 1.66 -10.11 13.20
C LEU A 178 0.20 -9.70 13.21
N ARG A 179 -0.56 -10.05 12.17
CA ARG A 179 -2.02 -10.01 12.17
C ARG A 179 -2.58 -11.39 11.89
N SER A 180 -3.36 -11.92 12.83
CA SER A 180 -3.86 -13.29 12.80
C SER A 180 -5.27 -13.39 13.37
N HIS A 181 -5.87 -14.59 13.36
CA HIS A 181 -7.19 -14.84 13.93
C HIS A 181 -8.27 -13.90 13.40
N PHE A 182 -8.24 -13.63 12.08
CA PHE A 182 -9.26 -12.83 11.43
C PHE A 182 -10.64 -13.45 11.63
N ARG A 183 -11.58 -12.66 12.14
CA ARG A 183 -12.97 -13.06 12.35
C ARG A 183 -13.94 -12.00 11.87
N GLN A 184 -14.97 -12.43 11.15
CA GLN A 184 -16.05 -11.53 10.75
C GLN A 184 -16.95 -11.29 11.96
N VAL A 185 -17.10 -10.03 12.36
CA VAL A 185 -17.92 -9.62 13.51
C VAL A 185 -19.25 -9.00 13.09
N CYS A 186 -19.32 -8.45 11.88
CA CYS A 186 -20.56 -8.04 11.25
C CYS A 186 -20.47 -8.17 9.72
N HIS A 187 -21.63 -8.21 9.08
CA HIS A 187 -21.73 -8.24 7.63
C HIS A 187 -22.32 -6.91 7.15
N LEU A 188 -21.47 -6.04 6.61
CA LEU A 188 -21.89 -4.75 6.06
C LEU A 188 -22.10 -4.85 4.56
N GLY A 189 -23.15 -4.23 4.05
CA GLY A 189 -23.36 -4.13 2.62
C GLY A 189 -22.32 -3.20 1.98
N ARG A 190 -21.87 -3.51 0.76
CA ARG A 190 -20.85 -2.71 0.06
C ARG A 190 -21.14 -1.21 0.02
N HIS A 191 -22.41 -0.82 -0.18
CA HIS A 191 -22.82 0.58 -0.15
C HIS A 191 -22.60 1.22 1.23
N GLU A 192 -22.92 0.51 2.31
CA GLU A 192 -22.72 0.98 3.68
C GLU A 192 -21.23 1.16 4.00
N ILE A 193 -20.39 0.21 3.59
CA ILE A 193 -18.92 0.29 3.72
C ILE A 193 -18.40 1.55 3.04
N ILE A 194 -18.85 1.83 1.82
CA ILE A 194 -18.49 3.05 1.08
C ILE A 194 -18.91 4.30 1.87
N GLN A 195 -20.17 4.37 2.33
CA GLN A 195 -20.67 5.53 3.08
C GLN A 195 -19.90 5.77 4.38
N GLN A 196 -19.51 4.71 5.09
CA GLN A 196 -18.67 4.82 6.29
C GLN A 196 -17.24 5.27 5.96
N ALA A 197 -16.73 4.96 4.77
CA ALA A 197 -15.39 5.35 4.38
C ALA A 197 -15.27 6.80 3.92
N LEU A 198 -16.28 7.33 3.21
CA LEU A 198 -16.23 8.67 2.62
C LEU A 198 -15.77 9.80 3.57
N PRO A 199 -16.19 9.87 4.85
CA PRO A 199 -15.75 10.93 5.75
C PRO A 199 -14.24 11.02 5.95
N PHE A 200 -13.54 9.90 6.11
CA PHE A 200 -12.10 9.94 6.33
C PHE A 200 -11.33 10.09 5.00
N LEU A 201 -11.84 9.55 3.89
CA LEU A 201 -11.26 9.76 2.56
C LEU A 201 -11.28 11.24 2.14
N HIS A 202 -12.32 11.94 2.58
CA HIS A 202 -12.45 13.39 2.49
C HIS A 202 -11.38 14.16 3.27
N GLU A 203 -10.99 13.65 4.43
CA GLU A 203 -9.91 14.23 5.25
C GLU A 203 -8.56 13.93 4.60
N ASP A 204 -8.36 12.70 4.15
CA ASP A 204 -7.15 12.22 3.48
C ASP A 204 -6.80 13.09 2.26
N ILE A 205 -7.75 13.37 1.36
CA ILE A 205 -7.48 14.19 0.17
C ILE A 205 -7.21 15.66 0.47
N ARG A 206 -7.71 16.17 1.61
CA ARG A 206 -7.52 17.56 2.05
C ARG A 206 -6.28 17.75 2.91
N ALA A 207 -5.66 16.66 3.34
CA ALA A 207 -4.50 16.70 4.18
C ALA A 207 -3.33 17.37 3.46
N ASN A 208 -2.85 18.46 4.04
CA ASN A 208 -1.63 19.11 3.61
C ASN A 208 -0.77 19.40 4.85
N PRO A 209 0.08 18.46 5.30
CA PRO A 209 1.16 18.87 6.20
C PRO A 209 1.96 19.97 5.50
N SER A 210 2.13 21.14 6.12
CA SER A 210 2.81 22.28 5.48
C SER A 210 4.23 22.47 6.01
N GLY A 211 5.04 21.42 5.89
CA GLY A 211 6.48 21.47 6.11
C GLY A 211 6.94 21.55 7.58
N PRO A 212 8.25 21.65 7.82
CA PRO A 212 9.32 21.70 6.81
C PRO A 212 9.72 20.33 6.24
N VAL A 213 9.19 19.23 6.79
CA VAL A 213 9.58 17.86 6.41
C VAL A 213 8.59 17.22 5.45
N ALA A 214 7.28 17.35 5.70
CA ALA A 214 6.23 16.71 4.92
C ALA A 214 5.33 17.77 4.27
N TYR A 215 4.96 17.51 3.02
CA TYR A 215 4.09 18.34 2.18
C TYR A 215 2.99 17.48 1.58
N GLY A 216 1.76 18.01 1.51
CA GLY A 216 0.61 17.29 0.96
C GLY A 216 -0.07 17.96 -0.24
N GLY A 217 -0.94 17.20 -0.89
CA GLY A 217 -1.84 17.67 -1.95
C GLY A 217 -1.14 18.47 -3.05
N VAL A 218 -1.67 19.66 -3.34
CA VAL A 218 -1.17 20.56 -4.39
C VAL A 218 0.27 21.01 -4.14
N GLU A 219 0.66 21.25 -2.89
CA GLU A 219 2.00 21.71 -2.54
C GLU A 219 3.05 20.61 -2.80
N ALA A 220 2.72 19.35 -2.47
CA ALA A 220 3.55 18.19 -2.80
C ALA A 220 3.81 18.07 -4.31
N LEU A 221 2.78 18.28 -5.14
CA LEU A 221 2.90 18.23 -6.59
C LEU A 221 3.71 19.41 -7.17
N HIS A 222 3.60 20.61 -6.57
CA HIS A 222 4.46 21.73 -6.96
C HIS A 222 5.94 21.46 -6.66
N LEU A 223 6.25 20.85 -5.51
CA LEU A 223 7.61 20.46 -5.16
C LEU A 223 8.15 19.41 -6.14
N LEU A 224 7.35 18.37 -6.44
CA LEU A 224 7.70 17.39 -7.47
C LEU A 224 7.97 18.07 -8.82
N ALA A 225 7.10 18.97 -9.28
CA ALA A 225 7.30 19.68 -10.54
C ALA A 225 8.61 20.49 -10.55
N ASN A 226 8.99 21.09 -9.43
CA ASN A 226 10.26 21.83 -9.31
C ASN A 226 11.47 20.90 -9.44
N ASP A 227 11.46 19.74 -8.77
CA ASP A 227 12.56 18.78 -8.86
C ASP A 227 12.74 18.22 -10.28
N LEU A 228 11.65 18.14 -11.05
CA LEU A 228 11.65 17.63 -12.42
C LEU A 228 12.11 18.66 -13.48
N ARG A 229 12.23 19.95 -13.15
CA ARG A 229 12.63 21.01 -14.10
C ARG A 229 14.14 21.12 -14.32
N GLY A 230 14.95 20.46 -13.49
CA GLY A 230 16.41 20.50 -13.56
C GLY A 230 17.03 19.12 -13.76
N GLU A 231 18.22 18.93 -13.19
CA GLU A 231 18.81 17.60 -13.03
C GLU A 231 17.96 16.80 -12.04
N VAL A 232 17.30 15.76 -12.53
CA VAL A 232 16.41 14.94 -11.69
C VAL A 232 17.25 14.01 -10.82
N PRO A 233 17.13 14.07 -9.48
CA PRO A 233 17.85 13.19 -8.58
C PRO A 233 17.55 11.71 -8.84
N ALA A 234 18.58 10.86 -8.76
CA ALA A 234 18.45 9.43 -9.03
C ALA A 234 17.41 8.72 -8.13
N SER A 235 17.25 9.18 -6.89
CA SER A 235 16.25 8.67 -5.94
C SER A 235 14.82 8.95 -6.42
N ILE A 236 14.56 10.14 -6.95
CA ILE A 236 13.25 10.50 -7.54
C ILE A 236 13.05 9.73 -8.83
N SER A 237 14.00 9.77 -9.77
CA SER A 237 13.82 9.13 -11.07
C SER A 237 13.54 7.64 -10.96
N THR A 238 14.28 6.96 -10.09
CA THR A 238 14.14 5.51 -9.87
C THR A 238 12.80 5.18 -9.22
N SER A 239 12.45 5.88 -8.13
CA SER A 239 11.19 5.63 -7.43
C SER A 239 9.96 5.95 -8.29
N LEU A 240 9.99 7.04 -9.07
CA LEU A 240 8.91 7.38 -9.98
C LEU A 240 8.66 6.29 -11.03
N VAL A 241 9.72 5.83 -11.68
CA VAL A 241 9.65 4.84 -12.76
C VAL A 241 9.28 3.46 -12.25
N GLN A 242 9.90 3.01 -11.16
CA GLN A 242 9.76 1.63 -10.71
C GLN A 242 8.49 1.40 -9.87
N PHE A 243 7.97 2.44 -9.22
CA PHE A 243 6.91 2.26 -8.22
C PHE A 243 5.81 3.32 -8.28
N VAL A 244 6.16 4.60 -8.13
CA VAL A 244 5.17 5.64 -7.81
C VAL A 244 4.19 5.87 -8.96
N LEU A 245 4.65 6.01 -10.21
CA LEU A 245 3.76 6.28 -11.33
C LEU A 245 2.90 5.05 -11.71
N PRO A 246 3.43 3.80 -11.80
CA PRO A 246 2.58 2.63 -12.00
C PRO A 246 1.52 2.47 -10.90
N LEU A 247 1.91 2.64 -9.62
CA LEU A 247 1.01 2.58 -8.48
C LEU A 247 -0.07 3.67 -8.56
N ALA A 248 0.33 4.91 -8.80
CA ALA A 248 -0.58 6.05 -8.89
C ALA A 248 -1.62 5.87 -10.00
N SER A 249 -1.21 5.35 -11.16
CA SER A 249 -2.13 5.08 -12.26
C SER A 249 -3.16 4.04 -11.85
N ARG A 250 -2.74 2.96 -11.18
CA ARG A 250 -3.64 1.90 -10.73
C ARG A 250 -4.60 2.40 -9.65
N ARG A 251 -4.09 3.11 -8.63
CA ARG A 251 -4.88 3.75 -7.56
C ARG A 251 -5.96 4.64 -8.10
N SER A 252 -5.63 5.42 -9.12
CA SER A 252 -6.57 6.34 -9.73
C SER A 252 -7.72 5.59 -10.43
N LEU A 253 -7.46 4.47 -11.09
CA LEU A 253 -8.53 3.66 -11.71
C LEU A 253 -9.42 2.98 -10.66
N ASP A 254 -8.83 2.39 -9.62
CA ASP A 254 -9.60 1.74 -8.56
C ASP A 254 -10.43 2.77 -7.77
N ALA A 255 -9.85 3.94 -7.47
CA ALA A 255 -10.56 5.05 -6.83
C ALA A 255 -11.69 5.59 -7.72
N ALA A 256 -11.50 5.67 -9.03
CA ALA A 256 -12.56 6.08 -9.94
C ALA A 256 -13.76 5.11 -9.89
N ALA A 257 -13.50 3.80 -9.86
CA ALA A 257 -14.55 2.79 -9.71
C ALA A 257 -15.28 2.94 -8.36
N PHE A 258 -14.50 3.04 -7.27
CA PHE A 258 -15.02 3.25 -5.91
C PHE A 258 -15.92 4.49 -5.81
N LEU A 259 -15.46 5.64 -6.33
CA LEU A 259 -16.19 6.90 -6.29
C LEU A 259 -17.46 6.87 -7.15
N ARG A 260 -17.46 6.12 -8.25
CA ARG A 260 -18.66 5.96 -9.08
C ARG A 260 -19.75 5.20 -8.34
N GLU A 261 -19.37 4.15 -7.61
CA GLU A 261 -20.29 3.42 -6.72
C GLU A 261 -20.76 4.28 -5.54
N ALA A 262 -19.91 5.20 -5.07
CA ALA A 262 -20.25 6.18 -4.04
C ALA A 262 -21.20 7.30 -4.52
N GLY A 263 -21.55 7.35 -5.81
CA GLY A 263 -22.35 8.43 -6.40
C GLY A 263 -21.57 9.74 -6.61
N LYS A 264 -20.24 9.70 -6.53
CA LYS A 264 -19.32 10.85 -6.71
C LYS A 264 -18.81 10.90 -8.16
N ALA A 265 -19.73 11.05 -9.11
CA ALA A 265 -19.45 10.92 -10.54
C ALA A 265 -18.39 11.90 -11.06
N GLU A 266 -18.40 13.15 -10.61
CA GLU A 266 -17.41 14.17 -10.99
C GLU A 266 -16.00 13.79 -10.51
N ALA A 267 -15.87 13.42 -9.23
CA ALA A 267 -14.60 12.98 -8.65
C ALA A 267 -14.09 11.68 -9.33
N ALA A 268 -14.98 10.77 -9.71
CA ALA A 268 -14.62 9.57 -10.45
C ALA A 268 -13.99 9.89 -11.83
N VAL A 269 -14.57 10.84 -12.58
CA VAL A 269 -14.02 11.28 -13.88
C VAL A 269 -12.64 11.93 -13.73
N LEU A 270 -12.44 12.69 -12.65
CA LEU A 270 -11.14 13.30 -12.35
C LEU A 270 -10.08 12.24 -12.02
N MET A 271 -10.43 11.20 -11.27
CA MET A 271 -9.54 10.07 -11.02
C MET A 271 -9.21 9.28 -12.30
N GLU A 272 -10.16 9.09 -13.23
CA GLU A 272 -9.85 8.49 -14.55
C GLU A 272 -8.86 9.34 -15.34
N ARG A 273 -9.04 10.66 -15.33
CA ARG A 273 -8.12 11.58 -16.00
C ARG A 273 -6.73 11.55 -15.34
N GLN A 274 -6.67 11.49 -14.00
CA GLN A 274 -5.42 11.30 -13.27
C GLN A 274 -4.73 10.02 -13.70
N ALA A 275 -5.45 8.89 -13.81
CA ALA A 275 -4.88 7.62 -14.27
C ALA A 275 -4.24 7.75 -15.66
N LEU A 276 -4.94 8.37 -16.62
CA LEU A 276 -4.43 8.57 -17.97
C LEU A 276 -3.16 9.45 -17.99
N LEU A 277 -3.16 10.55 -17.25
CA LEU A 277 -2.02 11.45 -17.16
C LEU A 277 -0.81 10.78 -16.52
N VAL A 278 -1.02 10.07 -15.40
CA VAL A 278 0.05 9.34 -14.72
C VAL A 278 0.62 8.23 -15.62
N GLY A 279 -0.23 7.51 -16.36
CA GLY A 279 0.22 6.50 -17.34
C GLY A 279 1.06 7.10 -18.47
N GLN A 280 0.70 8.29 -18.96
CA GLN A 280 1.52 9.03 -19.93
C GLN A 280 2.85 9.48 -19.32
N ALA A 281 2.82 10.03 -18.10
CA ALA A 281 4.03 10.42 -17.37
C ALA A 281 4.98 9.22 -17.17
N GLN A 282 4.46 8.02 -16.89
CA GLN A 282 5.28 6.82 -16.77
C GLN A 282 6.04 6.52 -18.06
N SER A 283 5.37 6.55 -19.21
CA SER A 283 6.00 6.32 -20.51
C SER A 283 7.11 7.34 -20.82
N MET A 284 6.91 8.60 -20.43
CA MET A 284 7.91 9.68 -20.59
C MET A 284 9.07 9.52 -19.62
N ALA A 285 8.79 9.19 -18.36
CA ALA A 285 9.77 9.00 -17.29
C ALA A 285 10.72 7.83 -17.57
N VAL A 286 10.20 6.70 -18.08
CA VAL A 286 11.02 5.55 -18.51
C VAL A 286 12.02 5.95 -19.61
N GLN A 287 11.64 6.87 -20.49
CA GLN A 287 12.49 7.42 -21.54
C GLN A 287 13.35 8.60 -21.07
N GLN A 288 13.34 8.91 -19.77
CA GLN A 288 14.05 10.03 -19.16
C GLN A 288 13.66 11.41 -19.75
N GLN A 289 12.45 11.52 -20.29
CA GLN A 289 11.90 12.76 -20.86
C GLN A 289 11.29 13.64 -19.76
N TRP A 290 12.07 13.99 -18.74
CA TRP A 290 11.58 14.68 -17.54
C TRP A 290 10.94 16.05 -17.82
N SER A 291 11.47 16.79 -18.79
CA SER A 291 10.88 18.05 -19.24
C SER A 291 9.46 17.89 -19.80
N ALA A 292 9.11 16.72 -20.35
CA ALA A 292 7.76 16.39 -20.79
C ALA A 292 6.85 15.89 -19.65
N VAL A 293 7.42 15.39 -18.55
CA VAL A 293 6.67 15.00 -17.34
C VAL A 293 6.18 16.22 -16.56
N VAL A 294 6.97 17.30 -16.50
CA VAL A 294 6.60 18.55 -15.81
C VAL A 294 5.19 19.07 -16.17
N PRO A 295 4.84 19.29 -17.45
CA PRO A 295 3.50 19.77 -17.81
C PRO A 295 2.38 18.75 -17.50
N VAL A 296 2.71 17.47 -17.37
CA VAL A 296 1.75 16.46 -16.87
C VAL A 296 1.49 16.66 -15.38
N VAL A 297 2.55 16.86 -14.58
CA VAL A 297 2.41 17.17 -13.14
C VAL A 297 1.64 18.47 -12.93
N GLU A 298 1.83 19.48 -13.78
CA GLU A 298 1.05 20.73 -13.74
C GLU A 298 -0.45 20.49 -13.99
N GLN A 299 -0.82 19.55 -14.87
CA GLN A 299 -2.21 19.14 -15.03
C GLN A 299 -2.74 18.35 -13.82
N LEU A 300 -1.90 17.52 -13.20
CA LEU A 300 -2.25 16.80 -11.98
C LEU A 300 -2.55 17.75 -10.81
N ILE A 301 -1.83 18.87 -10.72
CA ILE A 301 -2.11 19.92 -9.73
C ILE A 301 -3.54 20.45 -9.87
N HIS A 302 -3.99 20.71 -11.10
CA HIS A 302 -5.34 21.18 -11.35
C HIS A 302 -6.40 20.13 -10.99
N ILE A 303 -6.13 18.86 -11.29
CA ILE A 303 -7.00 17.75 -10.91
C ILE A 303 -7.11 17.64 -9.37
N GLU A 304 -5.98 17.71 -8.66
CA GLU A 304 -5.96 17.63 -7.19
C GLU A 304 -6.81 18.76 -6.57
N GLN A 305 -6.70 19.99 -7.10
CA GLN A 305 -7.52 21.12 -6.67
C GLN A 305 -9.03 20.86 -6.84
N GLN A 306 -9.43 20.26 -7.97
CA GLN A 306 -10.83 19.95 -8.23
C GLN A 306 -11.33 18.79 -7.37
N LEU A 307 -10.52 17.75 -7.19
CA LEU A 307 -10.84 16.62 -6.32
C LEU A 307 -11.12 17.05 -4.88
N VAL A 308 -10.35 18.00 -4.34
CA VAL A 308 -10.59 18.59 -3.01
C VAL A 308 -11.96 19.28 -2.91
N ILE A 309 -12.52 19.77 -4.01
CA ILE A 309 -13.80 20.48 -4.04
C ILE A 309 -14.97 19.49 -4.22
N CYS A 310 -14.84 18.52 -5.13
CA CYS A 310 -15.95 17.67 -5.57
C CYS A 310 -16.04 16.32 -4.86
N LEU A 311 -14.96 15.85 -4.22
CA LEU A 311 -15.07 14.77 -3.25
C LEU A 311 -15.80 15.33 -2.05
#